data_AF-A0A8T4A8F1-F1
#
_entry.id   AF-A0A8T4A8F1-F1
#
_cell.length_a   1.000
_cell.length_b   1.000
_cell.length_c   1.000
_cell.angle_alpha   90.00
_cell.angle_beta   90.00
_cell.angle_gamma   90.00
#
_symmetry.space_group_name_H-M   'P 1'
#
loop_
_entity.id
_entity.type
_entity.pdbx_description
1 polymer ?
#
loop_
_entity_poly.entity_id
_entity_poly.type
_entity_poly.pdbx_seq_one_letter_code
_entity_poly.pdbx_strand_id
1 'polypeptide(L)'
;KLDTALSHFDRLEINLKTEMNSPLVIPLAGSPLVTIDTRVDEAELKEGQVLVTDDYVYYRQRRWGKDSVVPKKISTYENLLQNKESTIWFLTGILFLIMPTLVFLLYAVVAIKGLVLLAVELFTALVITRISRFYIGFNELLRIALYSATPGVLLFVVLYPVYYYIAPEQWVRYAAKLAPLAVSFLYFVAAVKGNGVRETPKQRHQRQRKGKGAEYVELKGY
;
A
#
# COMPACT_ATOMS: atom_id res chain seq x y z
N LYS A 1 21.47 -34.22 7.07
CA LYS A 1 22.31 -34.65 8.24
C LYS A 1 22.39 -33.59 9.35
N LEU A 2 22.06 -32.31 9.09
CA LEU A 2 21.96 -31.27 10.11
C LEU A 2 20.63 -31.34 10.88
N ASP A 3 19.51 -31.59 10.19
CA ASP A 3 18.17 -31.67 10.80
C ASP A 3 18.02 -32.79 11.84
N THR A 4 18.71 -33.91 11.64
CA THR A 4 18.71 -35.06 12.57
C THR A 4 19.54 -34.78 13.83
N ALA A 5 20.53 -33.87 13.74
CA ALA A 5 21.32 -33.44 14.88
C ALA A 5 20.59 -32.37 15.71
N LEU A 6 19.78 -31.52 15.06
CA LEU A 6 18.98 -30.48 15.72
C LEU A 6 17.72 -31.04 16.40
N SER A 7 17.20 -32.20 15.96
CA SER A 7 15.99 -32.81 16.53
C SER A 7 16.19 -33.46 17.92
N HIS A 8 17.42 -33.50 18.44
CA HIS A 8 17.74 -34.04 19.77
C HIS A 8 17.95 -32.95 20.83
N PHE A 9 17.88 -31.66 20.44
CA PHE A 9 17.98 -30.54 21.37
C PHE A 9 16.56 -30.08 21.74
N ASP A 10 16.08 -30.47 22.93
CA ASP A 10 14.82 -29.96 23.47
C ASP A 10 14.90 -28.45 23.81
N ARG A 11 16.11 -27.93 24.08
CA ARG A 11 16.40 -26.51 24.29
C ARG A 11 17.82 -26.16 23.82
N LEU A 12 17.94 -25.07 23.08
CA LEU A 12 19.23 -24.44 22.78
C LEU A 12 19.48 -23.37 23.85
N GLU A 13 20.30 -23.69 24.84
CA GLU A 13 20.64 -22.80 25.95
C GLU A 13 22.06 -22.26 25.76
N ILE A 14 22.19 -21.02 25.27
CA ILE A 14 23.49 -20.38 25.05
C ILE A 14 23.89 -19.70 26.36
N ASN A 15 24.53 -20.46 27.25
CA ASN A 15 25.06 -19.94 28.51
C ASN A 15 26.43 -19.27 28.29
N LEU A 16 26.42 -17.98 27.98
CA LEU A 16 27.62 -17.14 27.89
C LEU A 16 28.02 -16.66 29.30
N LYS A 17 28.73 -17.51 30.06
CA LYS A 17 29.40 -17.07 31.30
C LYS A 17 30.57 -16.17 30.94
N THR A 18 30.35 -14.85 30.97
CA THR A 18 31.38 -13.86 30.63
C THR A 18 31.73 -13.07 31.89
N GLU A 19 32.69 -13.56 32.67
CA GLU A 19 33.24 -12.80 33.80
C GLU A 19 34.24 -11.77 33.26
N MET A 20 33.87 -10.50 33.25
CA MET A 20 34.75 -9.42 32.79
C MET A 20 35.52 -8.82 33.96
N ASN A 21 36.83 -8.62 33.79
CA ASN A 21 37.70 -7.97 34.78
C ASN A 21 37.67 -6.44 34.77
N SER A 22 37.09 -5.86 33.73
CA SER A 22 37.00 -4.42 33.50
C SER A 22 35.85 -4.12 32.54
N PRO A 23 35.17 -2.97 32.67
CA PRO A 23 34.06 -2.61 31.81
C PRO A 23 34.50 -2.43 30.35
N LEU A 24 33.67 -2.92 29.42
CA LEU A 24 33.87 -2.67 28.00
C LEU A 24 33.19 -1.35 27.65
N VAL A 25 34.00 -0.33 27.36
CA VAL A 25 33.52 0.99 26.95
C VAL A 25 33.64 1.11 25.44
N ILE A 26 32.52 1.31 24.74
CA ILE A 26 32.51 1.64 23.32
C ILE A 26 32.35 3.16 23.18
N PRO A 27 33.44 3.92 22.91
CA PRO A 27 33.36 5.37 22.81
C PRO A 27 32.72 5.81 21.48
N LEU A 28 31.87 6.84 21.55
CA LEU A 28 31.44 7.61 20.38
C LEU A 28 31.78 9.09 20.65
N ALA A 29 32.72 9.63 19.87
CA ALA A 29 33.06 11.05 19.81
C ALA A 29 33.10 11.78 21.18
N GLY A 30 33.88 11.25 22.13
CA GLY A 30 34.13 11.91 23.42
C GLY A 30 33.17 11.55 24.57
N SER A 31 32.20 10.65 24.36
CA SER A 31 31.38 10.07 25.43
C SER A 31 31.16 8.56 25.24
N PRO A 32 31.05 7.76 26.31
CA PRO A 32 30.78 6.33 26.18
C PRO A 32 29.33 6.09 25.72
N LEU A 33 29.16 5.45 24.55
CA LEU A 33 27.84 5.12 24.00
C LEU A 33 27.22 3.92 24.73
N VAL A 34 28.04 2.90 24.98
CA VAL A 34 27.67 1.67 25.66
C VAL A 34 28.76 1.33 26.66
N THR A 35 28.37 1.15 27.93
CA THR A 35 29.25 0.70 29.00
C THR A 35 28.71 -0.64 29.49
N ILE A 36 29.41 -1.73 29.16
CA ILE A 36 29.06 -3.06 29.66
C ILE A 36 29.87 -3.29 30.92
N ASP A 37 29.21 -3.29 32.08
CA ASP A 37 29.83 -3.51 33.39
C ASP A 37 28.98 -4.49 34.19
N THR A 38 29.54 -5.66 34.48
CA THR A 38 28.87 -6.74 35.21
C THR A 38 29.14 -6.69 36.72
N ARG A 39 29.84 -5.66 37.24
CA ARG A 39 30.33 -5.61 38.63
C ARG A 39 29.67 -4.57 39.56
N VAL A 40 28.95 -3.59 39.03
CA VAL A 40 28.64 -2.34 39.77
C VAL A 40 27.17 -2.24 40.20
N ASP A 41 26.95 -1.77 41.43
CA ASP A 41 25.63 -1.43 42.00
C ASP A 41 25.06 -0.13 41.40
N GLU A 42 23.72 -0.05 41.29
CA GLU A 42 22.95 0.99 40.56
C GLU A 42 23.32 2.46 40.89
N ALA A 43 23.97 2.71 42.04
CA ALA A 43 24.25 4.05 42.58
C ALA A 43 25.54 4.72 42.05
N GLU A 44 26.46 3.98 41.42
CA GLU A 44 27.80 4.50 41.06
C GLU A 44 27.96 4.94 39.58
N LEU A 45 26.90 4.89 38.77
CA LEU A 45 26.98 5.17 37.33
C LEU A 45 26.90 6.65 36.97
N LYS A 46 28.03 7.23 36.56
CA LYS A 46 28.11 8.61 36.06
C LYS A 46 28.06 8.75 34.54
N GLU A 47 28.53 7.79 33.74
CA GLU A 47 28.75 8.01 32.28
C GLU A 47 28.42 6.77 31.41
N GLY A 48 27.26 6.79 30.73
CA GLY A 48 26.86 5.79 29.71
C GLY A 48 25.37 5.86 29.36
N GLN A 49 24.98 5.61 28.09
CA GLN A 49 23.57 5.58 27.67
C GLN A 49 22.88 4.22 27.88
N VAL A 50 23.67 3.13 27.90
CA VAL A 50 23.20 1.76 28.08
C VAL A 50 24.17 1.02 29.01
N LEU A 51 23.64 0.42 30.08
CA LEU A 51 24.31 -0.50 30.99
C LEU A 51 23.73 -1.90 30.82
N VAL A 52 24.59 -2.90 30.70
CA VAL A 52 24.21 -4.31 30.65
C VAL A 52 24.89 -5.01 31.83
N THR A 53 24.09 -5.49 32.78
CA THR A 53 24.51 -6.38 33.88
C THR A 53 24.09 -7.82 33.58
N ASP A 54 24.43 -8.77 34.45
CA ASP A 54 24.17 -10.20 34.25
C ASP A 54 22.68 -10.54 34.04
N ASP A 55 21.74 -9.76 34.60
CA ASP A 55 20.30 -10.04 34.50
C ASP A 55 19.46 -8.81 34.09
N TYR A 56 20.07 -7.63 33.92
CA TYR A 56 19.33 -6.41 33.57
C TYR A 56 20.04 -5.56 32.51
N VAL A 57 19.26 -5.04 31.58
CA VAL A 57 19.66 -3.96 30.69
C VAL A 57 19.01 -2.68 31.17
N TYR A 58 19.82 -1.71 31.55
CA TYR A 58 19.39 -0.38 31.92
C TYR A 58 19.70 0.57 30.77
N TYR A 59 18.68 1.17 30.17
CA TYR A 59 18.86 2.21 29.16
C TYR A 59 18.38 3.55 29.73
N ARG A 60 19.14 4.63 29.49
CA ARG A 60 18.70 5.98 29.81
C ARG A 60 17.78 6.46 28.68
N GLN A 61 16.47 6.36 28.89
CA GLN A 61 15.49 6.91 27.96
C GLN A 61 15.19 8.35 28.35
N ARG A 62 15.53 9.29 27.46
CA ARG A 62 15.19 10.70 27.63
C ARG A 62 13.82 10.94 27.00
N ARG A 63 12.75 10.71 27.77
CA ARG A 63 11.38 11.10 27.39
C ARG A 63 11.00 12.38 28.12
N TRP A 64 10.72 13.44 27.36
CA TRP A 64 10.23 14.72 27.87
C TRP A 64 11.10 15.35 28.98
N GLY A 65 12.42 15.37 28.78
CA GLY A 65 13.35 16.06 29.68
C GLY A 65 13.56 15.41 31.05
N LYS A 66 12.95 14.25 31.30
CA LYS A 66 13.23 13.41 32.47
C LYS A 66 14.10 12.24 32.05
N ASP A 67 15.25 12.10 32.69
CA ASP A 67 16.10 10.93 32.53
C ASP A 67 15.49 9.82 33.40
N SER A 68 14.82 8.84 32.78
CA SER A 68 14.39 7.64 33.49
C SER A 68 15.28 6.47 33.11
N VAL A 69 15.84 5.81 34.13
CA VAL A 69 16.52 4.54 33.99
C VAL A 69 15.46 3.45 34.04
N VAL A 70 15.27 2.73 32.93
CA VAL A 70 14.30 1.63 32.89
C VAL A 70 15.07 0.31 33.00
N PRO A 71 14.94 -0.43 34.11
CA PRO A 71 15.47 -1.77 34.21
C PRO A 71 14.66 -2.71 33.32
N LYS A 72 15.30 -3.38 32.36
CA LYS A 72 14.72 -4.49 31.63
C LYS A 72 15.45 -5.78 31.95
N LYS A 73 14.76 -6.69 32.64
CA LYS A 73 15.31 -7.98 33.02
C LYS A 73 15.54 -8.87 31.79
N ILE A 74 16.76 -9.35 31.59
CA ILE A 74 17.17 -10.19 30.45
C ILE A 74 16.47 -11.55 30.52
N SER A 75 16.28 -12.11 31.72
CA SER A 75 15.55 -13.36 31.92
C SER A 75 14.10 -13.33 31.41
N THR A 76 13.52 -12.14 31.21
CA THR A 76 12.17 -11.97 30.61
C THR A 76 12.14 -12.42 29.15
N TYR A 77 13.29 -12.39 28.48
CA TYR A 77 13.43 -12.73 27.07
C TYR A 77 13.90 -14.19 26.84
N GLU A 78 14.44 -14.87 27.86
CA GLU A 78 14.83 -16.29 27.77
C GLU A 78 13.63 -17.23 27.67
N ASN A 79 12.47 -16.85 28.23
CA ASN A 79 11.25 -17.66 28.20
C ASN A 79 10.13 -17.00 27.37
N LEU A 80 10.38 -16.81 26.07
CA LEU A 80 9.36 -16.34 25.09
C LEU A 80 8.08 -17.21 25.09
N LEU A 81 8.19 -18.48 25.49
CA LEU A 81 7.07 -19.41 25.62
C LEU A 81 6.16 -19.13 26.84
N GLN A 82 6.67 -18.54 27.92
CA GLN A 82 5.87 -18.20 29.10
C GLN A 82 5.23 -16.82 29.00
N ASN A 83 5.85 -15.89 28.26
CA ASN A 83 5.37 -14.52 28.13
C ASN A 83 4.48 -14.36 26.88
N LYS A 84 3.29 -14.97 26.93
CA LYS A 84 2.29 -14.93 25.84
C LYS A 84 2.00 -13.52 25.36
N GLU A 85 1.95 -12.56 26.28
CA GLU A 85 1.66 -11.16 25.97
C GLU A 85 2.76 -10.53 25.11
N SER A 86 4.04 -10.73 25.45
CA SER A 86 5.17 -10.22 24.65
C SER A 86 5.20 -10.85 23.24
N THR A 87 4.88 -12.14 23.13
CA THR A 87 4.79 -12.83 21.85
C THR A 87 3.62 -12.32 21.01
N ILE A 88 2.46 -12.04 21.61
CA ILE A 88 1.31 -11.43 20.91
C ILE A 88 1.66 -10.03 20.38
N TRP A 89 2.30 -9.19 21.19
CA TRP A 89 2.72 -7.85 20.75
C TRP A 89 3.73 -7.91 19.61
N PHE A 90 4.69 -8.82 19.69
CA PHE A 90 5.67 -9.04 18.62
C PHE A 90 5.01 -9.50 17.31
N LEU A 91 4.13 -10.51 17.39
CA LEU A 91 3.36 -10.99 16.23
C LEU A 91 2.46 -9.89 15.63
N THR A 92 1.82 -9.10 16.49
CA THR A 92 0.98 -7.97 16.06
C THR A 92 1.83 -6.91 15.35
N GLY A 93 3.03 -6.61 15.86
CA GLY A 93 3.97 -5.71 15.21
C GLY A 93 4.40 -6.20 13.83
N ILE A 94 4.70 -7.50 13.69
CA ILE A 94 5.01 -8.12 12.39
C ILE A 94 3.81 -8.03 11.45
N LEU A 95 2.61 -8.34 11.92
CA LEU A 95 1.39 -8.26 11.12
C LEU A 95 1.16 -6.83 10.59
N PHE A 96 1.36 -5.83 11.43
CA PHE A 96 1.22 -4.43 11.06
C PHE A 96 2.29 -3.98 10.05
N LEU A 97 3.50 -4.54 10.14
CA LEU A 97 4.57 -4.30 9.18
C LEU A 97 4.26 -4.92 7.80
N ILE A 98 3.62 -6.10 7.76
CA ILE A 98 3.30 -6.82 6.52
C ILE A 98 2.02 -6.30 5.84
N MET A 99 1.09 -5.74 6.62
CA MET A 99 -0.19 -5.19 6.15
C MET A 99 -0.06 -4.27 4.92
N PRO A 100 0.82 -3.24 4.91
CA PRO A 100 1.01 -2.38 3.75
C PRO A 100 1.43 -3.14 2.49
N THR A 101 2.31 -4.13 2.62
CA THR A 101 2.77 -4.97 1.52
C THR A 101 1.63 -5.81 0.95
N LEU A 102 0.77 -6.38 1.81
CA LEU A 102 -0.41 -7.11 1.38
C LEU A 102 -1.42 -6.21 0.66
N VAL A 103 -1.66 -5.00 1.19
CA VAL A 103 -2.54 -4.01 0.54
C VAL A 103 -1.98 -3.60 -0.82
N PHE A 104 -0.67 -3.38 -0.92
CA PHE A 104 -0.02 -3.04 -2.19
C PHE A 104 -0.12 -4.18 -3.22
N LEU A 105 0.06 -5.43 -2.78
CA LEU A 105 -0.05 -6.60 -3.64
C LEU A 105 -1.49 -6.79 -4.12
N LEU A 106 -2.48 -6.60 -3.24
CA LEU A 106 -3.89 -6.63 -3.59
C LEU A 106 -4.25 -5.52 -4.60
N TYR A 107 -3.72 -4.32 -4.39
CA TYR A 107 -3.86 -3.20 -5.33
C TYR A 107 -3.27 -3.55 -6.70
N ALA A 108 -2.06 -4.13 -6.75
CA ALA A 108 -1.43 -4.52 -8.01
C ALA A 108 -2.28 -5.54 -8.79
N VAL A 109 -2.86 -6.54 -8.11
CA VAL A 109 -3.76 -7.52 -8.73
C VAL A 109 -5.02 -6.86 -9.31
N VAL A 110 -5.63 -5.92 -8.57
CA VAL A 110 -6.80 -5.17 -9.03
C VAL A 110 -6.43 -4.24 -10.20
N ALA A 111 -5.28 -3.58 -10.13
CA ALA A 111 -4.78 -2.69 -11.19
C ALA A 111 -4.54 -3.44 -12.50
N ILE A 112 -3.92 -4.62 -12.45
CA ILE A 112 -3.72 -5.48 -13.63
C ILE A 112 -5.06 -5.84 -14.28
N LYS A 113 -6.07 -6.23 -13.48
CA LYS A 113 -7.42 -6.51 -13.98
C LYS A 113 -8.07 -5.28 -14.60
N GLY A 114 -7.92 -4.12 -13.97
CA GLY A 114 -8.39 -2.84 -14.50
C GLY A 114 -7.74 -2.48 -15.84
N LEU A 115 -6.44 -2.71 -16.00
CA LEU A 115 -5.72 -2.49 -17.26
C LEU A 115 -6.22 -3.41 -18.38
N VAL A 116 -6.49 -4.68 -18.09
CA VAL A 116 -7.07 -5.61 -19.07
C VAL A 116 -8.46 -5.13 -19.51
N LEU A 117 -9.31 -4.73 -18.54
CA LEU A 117 -10.64 -4.19 -18.83
C LEU A 117 -10.55 -2.94 -19.71
N LEU A 118 -9.68 -2.00 -19.35
CA LEU A 118 -9.43 -0.78 -20.13
C LEU A 118 -8.96 -1.12 -21.55
N ALA A 119 -8.05 -2.09 -21.71
CA ALA A 119 -7.58 -2.51 -23.03
C ALA A 119 -8.71 -3.09 -23.89
N VAL A 120 -9.61 -3.89 -23.30
CA VAL A 120 -10.81 -4.42 -23.99
C VAL A 120 -11.77 -3.29 -24.38
N GLU A 121 -12.01 -2.33 -23.48
CA GLU A 121 -12.83 -1.15 -23.80
C GLU A 121 -12.23 -0.32 -24.92
N LEU A 122 -10.92 -0.09 -24.89
CA LEU A 122 -10.22 0.71 -25.91
C LEU A 122 -10.20 -0.01 -27.26
N PHE A 123 -10.05 -1.33 -27.27
CA PHE A 123 -10.18 -2.13 -28.49
C PHE A 123 -11.60 -2.07 -29.06
N THR A 124 -12.62 -2.28 -28.24
CA THR A 124 -14.02 -2.18 -28.67
C THR A 124 -14.38 -0.77 -29.13
N ALA A 125 -13.83 0.25 -28.47
CA ALA A 125 -13.94 1.65 -28.86
C ALA A 125 -13.40 1.93 -30.27
N LEU A 126 -12.22 1.42 -30.57
CA LEU A 126 -11.60 1.56 -31.90
C LEU A 126 -12.45 0.89 -32.98
N VAL A 127 -12.96 -0.32 -32.70
CA VAL A 127 -13.84 -1.03 -33.62
C VAL A 127 -15.13 -0.26 -33.87
N ILE A 128 -15.82 0.19 -32.80
CA ILE A 128 -17.09 0.93 -32.90
C ILE A 128 -16.89 2.25 -33.62
N THR A 129 -15.89 3.05 -33.25
CA THR A 129 -15.64 4.34 -33.90
C THR A 129 -15.32 4.18 -35.39
N ARG A 130 -14.59 3.12 -35.77
CA ARG A 130 -14.29 2.83 -37.17
C ARG A 130 -15.54 2.42 -37.96
N ILE A 131 -16.42 1.60 -37.38
CA ILE A 131 -17.68 1.15 -38.01
C ILE A 131 -18.66 2.31 -38.12
N SER A 132 -18.85 3.08 -37.03
CA SER A 132 -19.80 4.19 -36.96
C SER A 132 -19.32 5.48 -37.65
N ARG A 133 -18.11 5.47 -38.22
CA ARG A 133 -17.46 6.64 -38.86
C ARG A 133 -17.39 7.87 -37.94
N PHE A 134 -17.28 7.64 -36.62
CA PHE A 134 -17.06 8.72 -35.66
C PHE A 134 -15.61 9.18 -35.73
N TYR A 135 -15.40 10.48 -35.84
CA TYR A 135 -14.07 11.09 -35.82
C TYR A 135 -13.73 11.52 -34.39
N ILE A 136 -13.37 10.55 -33.56
CA ILE A 136 -12.89 10.80 -32.18
C ILE A 136 -11.37 10.62 -32.18
N GLY A 137 -10.64 11.58 -31.60
CA GLY A 137 -9.20 11.47 -31.47
C GLY A 137 -8.81 10.33 -30.52
N PHE A 138 -7.68 9.66 -30.76
CA PHE A 138 -7.20 8.58 -29.89
C PHE A 138 -7.08 9.00 -28.42
N ASN A 139 -6.59 10.23 -28.16
CA ASN A 139 -6.48 10.76 -26.80
C ASN A 139 -7.84 10.95 -26.11
N GLU A 140 -8.87 11.32 -26.86
CA GLU A 140 -10.24 11.47 -26.33
C GLU A 140 -10.85 10.10 -26.08
N LEU A 141 -10.65 9.15 -26.98
CA LEU A 141 -11.07 7.76 -26.85
C LEU A 141 -10.46 7.10 -25.60
N LEU A 142 -9.16 7.33 -25.37
CA LEU A 142 -8.45 6.84 -24.20
C LEU A 142 -8.99 7.46 -22.90
N ARG A 143 -9.27 8.77 -22.89
CA ARG A 143 -9.94 9.42 -21.75
C ARG A 143 -11.32 8.82 -21.50
N ILE A 144 -12.12 8.65 -22.54
CA ILE A 144 -13.46 8.05 -22.43
C ILE A 144 -13.37 6.65 -21.82
N ALA A 145 -12.48 5.80 -22.33
CA ALA A 145 -12.24 4.44 -21.81
C ALA A 145 -11.80 4.46 -20.33
N LEU A 146 -10.94 5.40 -19.94
CA LEU A 146 -10.46 5.50 -18.57
C LEU A 146 -11.57 5.94 -17.60
N TYR A 147 -12.41 6.90 -18.02
CA TYR A 147 -13.56 7.35 -17.23
C TYR A 147 -14.69 6.30 -17.20
N SER A 148 -14.92 5.53 -18.26
CA SER A 148 -15.93 4.46 -18.28
C SER A 148 -15.53 3.26 -17.44
N ALA A 149 -14.24 2.91 -17.43
CA ALA A 149 -13.69 1.83 -16.60
C ALA A 149 -13.85 2.10 -15.09
N THR A 150 -13.83 3.37 -14.68
CA THR A 150 -13.85 3.78 -13.26
C THR A 150 -15.07 3.26 -12.48
N PRO A 151 -16.33 3.49 -12.90
CA PRO A 151 -17.50 2.95 -12.20
C PRO A 151 -17.53 1.42 -12.17
N GLY A 152 -17.06 0.75 -13.23
CA GLY A 152 -16.95 -0.71 -13.26
C GLY A 152 -15.95 -1.23 -12.22
N VAL A 153 -14.73 -0.67 -12.20
CA VAL A 153 -13.70 -1.04 -11.21
C VAL A 153 -14.19 -0.76 -9.78
N LEU A 154 -14.85 0.38 -9.55
CA LEU A 154 -15.38 0.74 -8.24
C LEU A 154 -16.47 -0.23 -7.78
N LEU A 155 -17.40 -0.58 -8.68
CA LEU A 155 -18.45 -1.57 -8.42
C LEU A 155 -17.83 -2.94 -8.10
N PHE A 156 -16.79 -3.34 -8.83
CA PHE A 156 -16.06 -4.58 -8.59
C PHE A 156 -15.43 -4.61 -7.19
N VAL A 157 -14.75 -3.53 -6.77
CA VAL A 157 -14.11 -3.44 -5.45
C VAL A 157 -15.15 -3.50 -4.33
N VAL A 158 -16.25 -2.76 -4.45
CA VAL A 158 -17.31 -2.69 -3.42
C VAL A 158 -18.03 -4.03 -3.30
N LEU A 159 -18.30 -4.69 -4.41
CA LEU A 159 -19.05 -5.94 -4.39
C LEU A 159 -18.18 -7.19 -4.18
N TYR A 160 -16.85 -7.09 -4.35
CA TYR A 160 -15.91 -8.20 -4.12
C TYR A 160 -16.12 -8.93 -2.78
N PRO A 161 -16.18 -8.25 -1.62
CA PRO A 161 -16.46 -8.93 -0.35
C PRO A 161 -17.86 -9.53 -0.31
N VAL A 162 -18.86 -8.83 -0.86
CA VAL A 162 -20.26 -9.25 -0.88
C VAL A 162 -20.45 -10.56 -1.65
N TYR A 163 -19.72 -10.76 -2.75
CA TYR A 163 -19.78 -11.96 -3.58
C TYR A 163 -19.36 -13.23 -2.86
N TYR A 164 -18.38 -13.12 -1.94
CA TYR A 164 -17.86 -14.28 -1.23
C TYR A 164 -18.88 -14.83 -0.21
N TYR A 165 -19.70 -13.94 0.37
CA TYR A 165 -20.63 -14.29 1.44
C TYR A 165 -22.06 -14.57 0.99
N ILE A 166 -22.58 -13.91 -0.06
CA ILE A 166 -24.03 -13.87 -0.32
C ILE A 166 -24.50 -14.86 -1.39
N ALA A 167 -23.63 -15.35 -2.27
CA ALA A 167 -24.05 -16.11 -3.44
C ALA A 167 -23.75 -17.62 -3.30
N PRO A 168 -24.64 -18.46 -2.74
CA PRO A 168 -24.48 -19.92 -2.78
C PRO A 168 -24.66 -20.46 -4.20
N GLU A 169 -25.51 -19.82 -5.00
CA GLU A 169 -25.83 -20.26 -6.36
C GLU A 169 -24.81 -19.73 -7.39
N GLN A 170 -24.38 -20.62 -8.29
CA GLN A 170 -23.33 -20.30 -9.26
C GLN A 170 -23.72 -19.17 -10.22
N TRP A 171 -24.98 -19.11 -10.66
CA TRP A 171 -25.45 -18.08 -11.58
C TRP A 171 -25.39 -16.68 -10.98
N VAL A 172 -25.69 -16.54 -9.68
CA VAL A 172 -25.58 -15.25 -8.95
C VAL A 172 -24.12 -14.79 -8.95
N ARG A 173 -23.17 -15.71 -8.73
CA ARG A 173 -21.72 -15.40 -8.81
C ARG A 173 -21.29 -14.95 -10.20
N TYR A 174 -21.85 -15.55 -11.26
CA TYR A 174 -21.56 -15.13 -12.63
C TYR A 174 -22.15 -13.75 -12.95
N ALA A 175 -23.43 -13.53 -12.63
CA ALA A 175 -24.10 -12.25 -12.85
C ALA A 175 -23.39 -11.11 -12.10
N ALA A 176 -23.03 -11.36 -10.84
CA ALA A 176 -22.19 -10.51 -10.02
C ALA A 176 -20.88 -10.13 -10.70
N LYS A 177 -20.12 -11.10 -11.23
CA LYS A 177 -18.85 -10.86 -11.91
C LYS A 177 -19.01 -10.06 -13.21
N LEU A 178 -20.13 -10.23 -13.90
CA LEU A 178 -20.42 -9.55 -15.17
C LEU A 178 -21.02 -8.16 -14.99
N ALA A 179 -21.68 -7.87 -13.87
CA ALA A 179 -22.32 -6.57 -13.62
C ALA A 179 -21.34 -5.38 -13.71
N PRO A 180 -20.14 -5.41 -13.09
CA PRO A 180 -19.12 -4.38 -13.27
C PRO A 180 -18.79 -4.10 -14.73
N LEU A 181 -18.61 -5.16 -15.52
CA LEU A 181 -18.28 -5.07 -16.95
C LEU A 181 -19.43 -4.46 -17.74
N ALA A 182 -20.67 -4.87 -17.47
CA ALA A 182 -21.86 -4.34 -18.13
C ALA A 182 -22.05 -2.85 -17.82
N VAL A 183 -21.89 -2.44 -16.56
CA VAL A 183 -21.99 -1.02 -16.15
C VAL A 183 -20.92 -0.18 -16.84
N SER A 184 -19.68 -0.67 -16.83
CA SER A 184 -18.54 -0.04 -17.50
C SER A 184 -18.80 0.16 -18.99
N PHE A 185 -19.25 -0.89 -19.67
CA PHE A 185 -19.57 -0.87 -21.09
C PHE A 185 -20.74 0.05 -21.44
N LEU A 186 -21.79 0.10 -20.61
CA LEU A 186 -22.92 1.02 -20.81
C LEU A 186 -22.46 2.49 -20.71
N TYR A 187 -21.65 2.81 -19.70
CA TYR A 187 -21.04 4.13 -19.56
C TYR A 187 -20.16 4.48 -20.76
N PHE A 188 -19.37 3.51 -21.22
CA PHE A 188 -18.52 3.65 -22.39
C PHE A 188 -19.33 4.00 -23.65
N VAL A 189 -20.37 3.22 -23.97
CA VAL A 189 -21.24 3.46 -25.13
C VAL A 189 -21.93 4.83 -25.04
N ALA A 190 -22.45 5.17 -23.86
CA ALA A 190 -23.08 6.47 -23.63
C ALA A 190 -22.09 7.64 -23.85
N ALA A 191 -20.86 7.51 -23.35
CA ALA A 191 -19.82 8.52 -23.48
C ALA A 191 -19.30 8.67 -24.92
N VAL A 192 -19.16 7.56 -25.67
CA VAL A 192 -18.82 7.61 -27.09
C VAL A 192 -19.91 8.30 -27.89
N LYS A 193 -21.19 7.95 -27.66
CA LYS A 193 -22.32 8.58 -28.35
C LYS A 193 -22.43 10.07 -28.03
N GLY A 194 -22.24 10.45 -26.77
CA GLY A 194 -22.26 11.85 -26.33
C GLY A 194 -21.13 12.70 -26.91
N ASN A 195 -19.92 12.12 -27.07
CA ASN A 195 -18.76 12.84 -27.61
C ASN A 195 -18.66 12.78 -29.15
N GLY A 196 -19.16 11.72 -29.79
CA GLY A 196 -19.15 11.56 -31.25
C GLY A 196 -20.04 12.56 -32.00
N VAL A 197 -20.92 13.27 -31.29
CA VAL A 197 -21.77 14.36 -31.84
C VAL A 197 -21.02 15.71 -31.86
N ARG A 198 -19.87 15.83 -31.19
CA ARG A 198 -19.12 17.09 -31.15
C ARG A 198 -18.43 17.32 -32.51
N GLU A 199 -18.85 18.41 -33.16
CA GLU A 199 -18.37 18.84 -34.48
C GLU A 199 -16.85 18.82 -34.59
N THR A 200 -16.34 18.33 -35.73
CA THR A 200 -14.91 18.30 -36.02
C THR A 200 -14.27 19.69 -35.84
N PRO A 201 -12.99 19.80 -35.45
CA PRO A 201 -12.28 21.08 -35.36
C PRO A 201 -12.38 21.94 -36.62
N LYS A 202 -12.45 21.29 -37.80
CA LYS A 202 -12.70 21.96 -39.10
C LYS A 202 -14.10 22.60 -39.16
N GLN A 203 -15.14 21.93 -38.68
CA GLN A 203 -16.50 22.48 -38.60
C GLN A 203 -16.61 23.59 -37.56
N ARG A 204 -15.91 23.47 -36.41
CA ARG A 204 -15.81 24.55 -35.42
C ARG A 204 -15.15 25.80 -35.99
N HIS A 205 -14.03 25.66 -36.71
CA HIS A 205 -13.38 26.80 -37.36
C HIS A 205 -14.21 27.38 -38.51
N GLN A 206 -14.95 26.56 -39.26
CA GLN A 206 -15.90 27.06 -40.26
C GLN A 206 -17.06 27.84 -39.64
N ARG A 207 -17.61 27.39 -38.50
CA ARG A 207 -18.63 28.14 -37.75
C ARG A 207 -18.10 29.45 -37.18
N GLN A 208 -16.90 29.46 -36.60
CA GLN A 208 -16.28 30.71 -36.13
C GLN A 208 -16.00 31.70 -37.26
N ARG A 209 -15.60 31.21 -38.44
CA ARG A 209 -15.43 32.07 -39.63
C ARG A 209 -16.77 32.58 -40.18
N LYS A 210 -17.82 31.76 -40.21
CA LYS A 210 -19.17 32.19 -40.62
C LYS A 210 -19.80 33.19 -39.63
N GLY A 211 -19.57 33.02 -38.32
CA GLY A 211 -20.07 33.96 -37.30
C GLY A 211 -19.43 35.34 -37.41
N LYS A 212 -18.09 35.41 -37.55
CA LYS A 212 -17.40 36.69 -37.76
C LYS A 212 -17.76 37.34 -39.09
N GLY A 213 -17.96 36.56 -40.15
CA GLY A 213 -18.36 37.09 -41.45
C GLY A 213 -19.75 37.76 -41.45
N ALA A 214 -20.69 37.29 -40.62
CA ALA A 214 -22.01 37.92 -40.49
C ALA A 214 -21.94 39.25 -39.72
N GLU A 215 -21.11 39.32 -38.68
CA GLU A 215 -20.92 40.52 -37.84
C GLU A 215 -20.30 41.70 -38.62
N TYR A 216 -19.44 41.43 -39.61
CA TYR A 216 -18.87 42.46 -40.49
C TYR A 216 -19.86 42.99 -41.56
N VAL A 217 -20.94 42.27 -41.87
CA VAL A 217 -21.96 42.72 -42.83
C VAL A 217 -22.95 43.68 -42.16
N GLU A 218 -23.26 43.50 -40.88
CA GLU A 218 -24.11 44.44 -40.13
C GLU A 218 -23.42 45.79 -39.86
N LEU A 219 -22.10 45.82 -39.67
CA LEU A 219 -21.36 47.06 -39.37
C LEU A 219 -21.07 47.97 -40.57
N LYS A 220 -21.36 47.54 -41.80
CA LYS A 220 -21.23 48.37 -43.02
C LYS A 220 -22.55 48.92 -43.54
N GLY A 221 -23.65 48.66 -42.84
CA GLY A 221 -25.01 49.11 -43.21
C GLY A 221 -25.48 50.40 -42.53
N TYR A 222 -24.63 51.09 -41.78
CA TYR A 222 -24.94 52.36 -41.10
C TYR A 222 -23.99 53.48 -41.54
#